data_AF-A0A2V8Q0Q3-F1
#
_entry.id   AF-A0A2V8Q0Q3-F1
#
_cell.length_a   1.000
_cell.length_b   1.000
_cell.length_c   1.000
_cell.angle_alpha   90.00
_cell.angle_beta   90.00
_cell.angle_gamma   90.00
#
_symmetry.space_group_name_H-M   'P 1'
#
loop_
_entity.id
_entity.type
_entity.pdbx_description
1 polymer ?
#
loop_
_entity_poly.entity_id
_entity_poly.type
_entity_poly.pdbx_seq_one_letter_code
_entity_poly.pdbx_strand_id
1 'polypeptide(L)'
;MVNDTISTSAQIRVDPEGGGSGVLTIVGDNSRYGVQAAWPVTVQPNTDYLLETVVKVESGRVRFSIVGADNKALSSIVIDALEGTKAEEQPYALIKLAFVADNAHARIIISNEASNVPSPVIKVGPIALDDLGPARFLWTRYPRFIIHAIQKLFITAVILPLAIIGLLILVFRKKGAALVILSIVPVYFLTVQSMVHTEYRYVLAVDYFLFGFAGVGLSTIGAVARRRALQVLKR
;
A
#
# COMPACT_ATOMS: atom_id res chain seq x y z
N MET A 1 -13.00 4.28 27.56
CA MET A 1 -13.07 2.81 27.68
C MET A 1 -12.97 2.25 26.28
N VAL A 2 -11.81 1.73 25.90
CA VAL A 2 -11.63 1.01 24.63
C VAL A 2 -12.06 -0.42 24.91
N ASN A 3 -13.14 -0.87 24.28
CA ASN A 3 -13.51 -2.28 24.31
C ASN A 3 -12.47 -3.03 23.46
N ASP A 4 -11.53 -3.70 24.11
CA ASP A 4 -10.69 -4.70 23.48
C ASP A 4 -11.56 -5.89 23.12
N THR A 5 -12.23 -5.79 21.98
CA THR A 5 -12.98 -6.89 21.37
C THR A 5 -11.96 -7.89 20.83
N ILE A 6 -11.41 -8.72 21.71
CA ILE A 6 -10.77 -9.97 21.31
C ILE A 6 -11.87 -10.76 20.59
N SER A 7 -11.70 -11.03 19.29
CA SER A 7 -12.61 -11.91 18.56
C SER A 7 -12.63 -13.26 19.29
N THR A 8 -13.81 -13.65 19.75
CA THR A 8 -14.03 -14.62 20.83
C THR A 8 -13.76 -16.08 20.46
N SER A 9 -13.01 -16.35 19.39
CA SER A 9 -12.94 -17.68 18.75
C SER A 9 -11.54 -18.25 18.56
N ALA A 10 -10.48 -17.44 18.58
CA ALA A 10 -9.13 -17.96 18.46
C ALA A 10 -8.69 -18.66 19.77
N GLN A 11 -8.11 -19.85 19.66
CA GLN A 11 -7.55 -20.55 20.81
C GLN A 11 -6.06 -20.25 20.91
N ILE A 12 -5.65 -19.71 22.05
CA ILE A 12 -4.25 -19.41 22.35
C ILE A 12 -3.76 -20.42 23.39
N ARG A 13 -2.66 -21.13 23.10
CA ARG A 13 -2.01 -22.10 23.98
C ARG A 13 -0.53 -21.78 24.11
N VAL A 14 0.03 -21.97 25.30
CA VAL A 14 1.47 -21.79 25.53
C VAL A 14 2.08 -23.18 25.68
N ASP A 15 2.92 -23.55 24.72
CA ASP A 15 3.59 -24.85 24.70
C ASP A 15 5.03 -24.70 25.22
N PRO A 16 5.44 -25.49 26.24
CA PRO A 16 6.81 -25.51 26.71
C PRO A 16 7.67 -26.34 25.74
N GLU A 17 8.18 -25.72 24.69
CA GLU A 17 9.09 -26.40 23.76
C GLU A 17 10.54 -26.29 24.29
N GLY A 18 11.09 -27.41 24.75
CA GLY A 18 12.52 -27.73 24.66
C GLY A 18 13.60 -26.82 25.27
N GLY A 19 13.33 -25.95 26.25
CA GLY A 19 14.44 -25.26 26.95
C GLY A 19 14.21 -23.88 27.57
N GLY A 20 12.98 -23.45 27.81
CA GLY A 20 12.69 -22.31 28.69
C GLY A 20 12.10 -21.06 28.04
N SER A 21 12.06 -20.98 26.70
CA SER A 21 11.31 -19.94 25.99
C SER A 21 9.99 -20.52 25.48
N GLY A 22 8.86 -20.10 26.06
CA GLY A 22 7.53 -20.59 25.66
C GLY A 22 7.20 -20.24 24.21
N VAL A 23 6.64 -21.19 23.47
CA VAL A 23 6.09 -20.98 22.13
C VAL A 23 4.59 -20.78 22.26
N LEU A 24 4.06 -19.75 21.61
CA LEU A 24 2.65 -19.44 21.59
C LEU A 24 2.00 -20.07 20.36
N THR A 25 1.14 -21.06 20.57
CA THR A 25 0.33 -21.67 19.53
C THR A 25 -1.01 -20.96 19.44
N ILE A 26 -1.35 -20.47 18.26
CA ILE A 26 -2.61 -19.78 17.98
C ILE A 26 -3.33 -20.56 16.91
N VAL A 27 -4.52 -21.03 17.25
CA VAL A 27 -5.44 -21.67 16.32
C VAL A 27 -6.48 -20.62 15.95
N GLY A 28 -6.39 -20.13 14.71
CA GLY A 28 -7.32 -19.16 14.18
C GLY A 28 -8.71 -19.76 13.94
N ASP A 29 -9.69 -18.89 13.72
CA ASP A 29 -11.06 -19.25 13.38
C ASP A 29 -11.29 -19.29 11.85
N ASN A 30 -12.56 -19.42 11.46
CA ASN A 30 -12.96 -19.46 10.05
C ASN A 30 -13.20 -18.06 9.45
N SER A 31 -12.91 -16.98 10.16
CA SER A 31 -13.09 -15.63 9.63
C SER A 31 -12.03 -15.33 8.56
N ARG A 32 -12.48 -14.79 7.42
CA ARG A 32 -11.59 -14.31 6.36
C ARG A 32 -11.18 -12.89 6.70
N TYR A 33 -9.88 -12.61 6.72
CA TYR A 33 -9.33 -11.28 7.05
C TYR A 33 -9.58 -10.83 8.49
N GLY A 34 -10.05 -11.72 9.37
CA GLY A 34 -10.30 -11.41 10.77
C GLY A 34 -9.03 -11.42 11.61
N VAL A 35 -9.01 -10.57 12.63
CA VAL A 35 -7.99 -10.58 13.69
C VAL A 35 -8.15 -11.86 14.50
N GLN A 36 -7.06 -12.58 14.67
CA GLN A 36 -6.97 -13.84 15.42
C GLN A 36 -6.33 -13.61 16.79
N ALA A 37 -5.35 -12.73 16.87
CA ALA A 37 -4.74 -12.34 18.14
C ALA A 37 -4.25 -10.89 18.06
N ALA A 38 -4.27 -10.21 19.20
CA ALA A 38 -3.75 -8.87 19.34
C ALA A 38 -3.08 -8.68 20.70
N TRP A 39 -1.90 -8.05 20.72
CA TRP A 39 -1.20 -7.68 21.95
C TRP A 39 -0.83 -6.20 21.94
N PRO A 40 -1.09 -5.47 23.04
CA PRO A 40 -0.66 -4.09 23.16
C PRO A 40 0.86 -4.01 23.34
N VAL A 41 1.46 -3.01 22.73
CA VAL A 41 2.88 -2.68 22.86
C VAL A 41 3.02 -1.20 23.16
N THR A 42 3.80 -0.89 24.19
CA THR A 42 4.13 0.49 24.55
C THR A 42 5.38 0.90 23.79
N VAL A 43 5.30 2.02 23.07
CA VAL A 43 6.38 2.54 22.23
C VAL A 43 6.52 4.05 22.48
N GLN A 44 7.68 4.63 22.15
CA GLN A 44 7.87 6.07 22.18
C GLN A 44 7.50 6.68 20.82
N PRO A 45 6.75 7.79 20.79
CA PRO A 45 6.41 8.45 19.52
C PRO A 45 7.67 8.95 18.82
N ASN A 46 7.64 8.95 17.47
CA ASN A 46 8.73 9.35 16.59
C ASN A 46 10.04 8.59 16.82
N THR A 47 9.94 7.30 17.15
CA THR A 47 11.08 6.41 17.41
C THR A 47 11.01 5.24 16.44
N ASP A 48 12.18 4.87 15.89
CA ASP A 48 12.34 3.72 15.01
C ASP A 48 12.42 2.45 15.87
N TYR A 49 11.63 1.44 15.53
CA TYR A 49 11.61 0.16 16.24
C TYR A 49 11.83 -0.99 15.27
N LEU A 50 12.45 -2.07 15.78
CA LEU A 50 12.53 -3.36 15.11
C LEU A 50 11.86 -4.41 15.97
N LEU A 51 10.80 -5.01 15.45
CA LEU A 51 10.20 -6.19 16.06
C LEU A 51 10.79 -7.44 15.43
N GLU A 52 11.36 -8.31 16.25
CA GLU A 52 11.92 -9.59 15.84
C GLU A 52 11.17 -10.73 16.53
N THR A 53 10.79 -11.74 15.75
CA THR A 53 10.18 -12.97 16.29
C THR A 53 10.42 -14.12 15.32
N VAL A 54 10.46 -15.34 15.85
CA VAL A 54 10.38 -16.55 15.01
C VAL A 54 8.94 -17.00 14.91
N VAL A 55 8.52 -17.41 13.72
CA VAL A 55 7.15 -17.86 13.45
C VAL A 55 7.17 -19.10 12.60
N LYS A 56 6.34 -20.08 12.94
CA LYS A 56 6.07 -21.26 12.12
C LYS A 56 4.59 -21.31 11.79
N VAL A 57 4.26 -21.30 10.50
CA VAL A 57 2.88 -21.42 10.02
C VAL A 57 2.65 -22.88 9.66
N GLU A 58 1.95 -23.61 10.52
CA GLU A 58 1.67 -25.04 10.31
C GLU A 58 0.60 -25.24 9.23
N SER A 59 -0.36 -24.33 9.16
CA SER A 59 -1.41 -24.36 8.14
C SER A 59 -1.94 -22.96 7.82
N GLY A 60 -2.33 -22.78 6.55
CA GLY A 60 -3.00 -21.57 6.07
C GLY A 60 -2.08 -20.41 5.74
N ARG A 61 -2.65 -19.19 5.76
CA ARG A 61 -1.99 -17.93 5.42
C ARG A 61 -2.31 -16.90 6.48
N VAL A 62 -1.26 -16.32 7.05
CA VAL A 62 -1.38 -15.38 8.17
C VAL A 62 -0.66 -14.08 7.84
N ARG A 63 -1.24 -12.96 8.27
CA ARG A 63 -0.59 -11.66 8.27
C ARG A 63 -0.16 -11.35 9.69
N PHE A 64 1.14 -11.11 9.87
CA PHE A 64 1.70 -10.55 11.09
C PHE A 64 1.89 -9.05 10.87
N SER A 65 1.30 -8.23 11.73
CA SER A 65 1.28 -6.78 11.53
C SER A 65 1.49 -6.02 12.83
N ILE A 66 2.06 -4.83 12.70
CA ILE A 66 2.15 -3.84 13.77
C ILE A 66 1.25 -2.69 13.34
N VAL A 67 0.33 -2.34 14.23
CA VAL A 67 -0.76 -1.42 13.93
C VAL A 67 -0.72 -0.27 14.94
N GLY A 68 -0.87 0.95 14.44
CA GLY A 68 -0.91 2.16 15.27
C GLY A 68 -2.24 2.33 16.01
N ALA A 69 -2.35 3.43 16.75
CA ALA A 69 -3.57 3.77 17.50
C ALA A 69 -4.81 3.98 16.60
N ASP A 70 -4.61 4.35 15.34
CA ASP A 70 -5.64 4.59 14.34
C ASP A 70 -6.07 3.32 13.56
N ASN A 71 -5.63 2.14 13.99
CA ASN A 71 -5.79 0.87 13.29
C ASN A 71 -5.10 0.79 11.92
N LYS A 72 -4.19 1.71 11.60
CA LYS A 72 -3.40 1.66 10.38
C LYS A 72 -2.18 0.78 10.57
N ALA A 73 -1.93 -0.11 9.61
CA ALA A 73 -0.71 -0.91 9.59
C ALA A 73 0.51 0.01 9.45
N LEU A 74 1.40 -0.05 10.45
CA LEU A 74 2.72 0.59 10.44
C LEU A 74 3.72 -0.28 9.68
N SER A 75 3.65 -1.60 9.89
CA SER A 75 4.45 -2.61 9.19
C SER A 75 3.72 -3.94 9.19
N SER A 76 3.90 -4.75 8.15
CA SER A 76 3.24 -6.06 8.05
C SER A 76 3.97 -7.00 7.12
N ILE A 77 3.87 -8.29 7.39
CA ILE A 77 4.32 -9.37 6.51
C ILE A 77 3.22 -10.42 6.41
N VAL A 78 3.08 -11.03 5.24
CA VAL A 78 2.20 -12.18 5.02
C VAL A 78 3.08 -13.42 4.91
N ILE A 79 2.72 -14.47 5.63
CA ILE A 79 3.46 -15.72 5.68
C ILE A 79 2.50 -16.84 5.31
N ASP A 80 2.97 -17.68 4.39
CA ASP A 80 2.26 -18.81 3.83
C ASP A 80 2.89 -20.11 4.36
N ALA A 81 2.06 -21.09 4.73
CA ALA A 81 2.54 -22.45 4.90
C ALA A 81 3.04 -23.00 3.55
N LEU A 82 4.15 -23.73 3.54
CA LEU A 82 4.66 -24.34 2.30
C LEU A 82 3.74 -25.45 1.84
N GLU A 83 3.24 -25.36 0.61
CA GLU A 83 2.40 -26.38 0.00
C GLU A 83 3.14 -27.72 -0.07
N GLY A 84 2.43 -28.82 0.25
CA GLY A 84 3.00 -30.18 0.21
C GLY A 84 3.93 -30.54 1.38
N THR A 85 4.19 -29.63 2.31
CA THR A 85 5.00 -29.91 3.52
C THR A 85 4.10 -30.21 4.71
N LYS A 86 4.43 -31.23 5.51
CA LYS A 86 3.67 -31.58 6.73
C LYS A 86 3.80 -30.49 7.79
N ALA A 87 2.79 -30.34 8.65
CA ALA A 87 2.74 -29.32 9.70
C ALA A 87 3.99 -29.34 10.60
N GLU A 88 4.49 -30.52 10.95
CA GLU A 88 5.66 -30.70 11.81
C GLU A 88 6.97 -30.31 11.10
N GLU A 89 7.01 -30.43 9.77
CA GLU A 89 8.17 -30.15 8.93
C GLU A 89 8.22 -28.69 8.43
N GLN A 90 7.18 -27.89 8.68
CA GLN A 90 7.16 -26.47 8.31
C GLN A 90 8.32 -25.71 8.99
N PRO A 91 9.06 -24.86 8.25
CA PRO A 91 10.21 -24.16 8.78
C PRO A 91 9.80 -23.01 9.72
N TYR A 92 10.66 -22.71 10.69
CA TYR A 92 10.60 -21.46 11.44
C TYR A 92 11.16 -20.33 10.56
N ALA A 93 10.34 -19.33 10.29
CA ALA A 93 10.72 -18.09 9.63
C ALA A 93 11.06 -17.02 10.66
N LEU A 94 12.25 -16.40 10.54
CA LEU A 94 12.60 -15.21 11.30
C LEU A 94 11.92 -14.00 10.67
N ILE A 95 11.02 -13.37 11.42
CA ILE A 95 10.35 -12.14 11.04
C ILE A 95 11.12 -10.96 11.61
N LYS A 96 11.34 -9.94 10.77
CA LYS A 96 11.85 -8.63 11.15
C LYS A 96 10.93 -7.55 10.61
N LEU A 97 10.20 -6.87 11.49
CA LEU A 97 9.32 -5.76 11.12
C LEU A 97 9.88 -4.46 11.66
N ALA A 98 10.51 -3.69 10.77
CA ALA A 98 10.88 -2.31 11.06
C ALA A 98 9.65 -1.42 10.95
N PHE A 99 9.45 -0.53 11.91
CA PHE A 99 8.37 0.44 11.91
C PHE A 99 8.75 1.71 12.67
N VAL A 100 8.02 2.80 12.37
CA VAL A 100 8.15 4.07 13.10
C VAL A 100 6.88 4.27 13.91
N ALA A 101 7.02 4.42 15.22
CA ALA A 101 5.88 4.70 16.09
C ALA A 101 5.43 6.15 15.91
N ASP A 102 4.16 6.36 15.57
CA ASP A 102 3.56 7.70 15.46
C ASP A 102 2.98 8.19 16.79
N ASN A 103 2.53 7.25 17.63
CA ASN A 103 1.91 7.45 18.93
C ASN A 103 2.50 6.49 19.96
N ALA A 104 2.15 6.68 21.24
CA ALA A 104 2.65 5.83 22.34
C ALA A 104 2.01 4.42 22.39
N HIS A 105 1.00 4.18 21.57
CA HIS A 105 0.21 2.94 21.58
C HIS A 105 0.32 2.26 20.22
N ALA A 106 0.95 1.10 20.20
CA ALA A 106 0.96 0.20 19.06
C ALA A 106 0.38 -1.16 19.49
N ARG A 107 -0.05 -1.95 18.51
CA ARG A 107 -0.52 -3.32 18.73
C ARG A 107 0.10 -4.26 17.73
N ILE A 108 0.56 -5.40 18.20
CA ILE A 108 0.88 -6.53 17.34
C ILE A 108 -0.44 -7.21 17.03
N ILE A 109 -0.73 -7.42 15.75
CA ILE A 109 -1.97 -8.05 15.27
C ILE A 109 -1.58 -9.20 14.35
N ILE A 110 -2.14 -10.37 14.64
CA ILE A 110 -2.11 -11.54 13.75
C ILE A 110 -3.51 -11.72 13.17
N SER A 111 -3.62 -11.74 11.85
CA SER A 111 -4.88 -11.93 11.14
C SER A 111 -4.80 -13.05 10.10
N ASN A 112 -5.93 -13.70 9.83
CA ASN A 112 -6.04 -14.69 8.76
C ASN A 112 -6.12 -13.97 7.41
N GLU A 113 -5.26 -14.28 6.44
CA GLU A 113 -5.27 -13.61 5.13
C GLU A 113 -5.99 -14.45 4.07
N ALA A 114 -7.23 -14.82 4.39
CA ALA A 114 -8.18 -15.56 3.54
C ALA A 114 -7.59 -16.79 2.85
N SER A 115 -6.89 -17.63 3.63
CA SER A 115 -6.50 -18.95 3.16
C SER A 115 -7.74 -19.80 2.81
N ASN A 116 -7.56 -20.72 1.86
CA ASN A 116 -8.54 -21.78 1.58
C ASN A 116 -8.63 -22.80 2.72
N VAL A 117 -7.64 -22.82 3.61
CA VAL A 117 -7.61 -23.70 4.78
C VAL A 117 -8.43 -23.08 5.91
N PRO A 118 -9.45 -23.78 6.44
CA PRO A 118 -10.17 -23.33 7.62
C PRO A 118 -9.26 -23.41 8.84
N SER A 119 -9.32 -22.40 9.73
CA SER A 119 -8.62 -22.38 11.03
C SER A 119 -7.07 -22.46 10.91
N PRO A 120 -6.39 -21.39 10.47
CA PRO A 120 -4.92 -21.39 10.35
C PRO A 120 -4.24 -21.62 11.70
N VAL A 121 -3.19 -22.45 11.73
CA VAL A 121 -2.42 -22.74 12.94
C VAL A 121 -1.04 -22.10 12.80
N ILE A 122 -0.70 -21.26 13.78
CA ILE A 122 0.56 -20.52 13.82
C ILE A 122 1.21 -20.68 15.19
N LYS A 123 2.52 -20.92 15.19
CA LYS A 123 3.40 -20.94 16.35
C LYS A 123 4.27 -19.69 16.33
N VAL A 124 4.23 -18.92 17.41
CA VAL A 124 4.99 -17.68 17.57
C VAL A 124 5.97 -17.87 18.71
N GLY A 125 7.26 -17.71 18.43
CA GLY A 125 8.29 -17.74 19.46
C GLY A 125 8.36 -16.43 20.27
N PRO A 126 9.44 -16.24 21.03
CA PRO A 126 9.67 -15.00 21.77
C PRO A 126 9.66 -13.79 20.85
N ILE A 127 8.98 -12.73 21.29
CA ILE A 127 8.91 -11.45 20.59
C ILE A 127 9.92 -10.52 21.26
N ALA A 128 10.90 -10.07 20.49
CA ALA A 128 11.83 -9.01 20.87
C ALA A 128 11.40 -7.71 20.19
N LEU A 129 11.52 -6.60 20.91
CA LEU A 129 11.25 -5.26 20.41
C LEU A 129 12.45 -4.38 20.74
N ASP A 130 13.23 -4.07 19.71
CA ASP A 130 14.43 -3.26 19.83
C ASP A 130 14.13 -1.80 19.47
N ASP A 131 14.55 -0.89 20.34
CA ASP A 131 14.52 0.55 20.11
C ASP A 131 15.76 0.94 19.29
N LEU A 132 15.55 1.42 18.07
CA LEU A 132 16.62 1.86 17.15
C LEU A 132 16.98 3.34 17.33
N GLY A 133 16.27 4.05 18.21
CA GLY A 133 16.43 5.47 18.48
C GLY A 133 15.48 6.38 17.69
N PRO A 134 15.66 7.71 17.81
CA PRO A 134 14.76 8.69 17.20
C PRO A 134 14.68 8.54 15.68
N ALA A 135 13.46 8.61 15.16
CA ALA A 135 13.19 8.42 13.74
C ALA A 135 13.97 9.42 12.88
N ARG A 136 14.84 8.89 12.04
CA ARG A 136 15.56 9.72 11.06
C ARG A 136 14.57 10.06 9.94
N PHE A 137 14.69 11.27 9.38
CA PHE A 137 13.85 11.73 8.25
C PHE A 137 12.39 12.12 8.56
N LEU A 138 12.04 12.48 9.81
CA LEU A 138 10.72 13.08 10.11
C LEU A 138 10.40 14.28 9.22
N TRP A 139 11.42 15.04 8.81
CA TRP A 139 11.27 16.18 7.90
C TRP A 139 10.70 15.79 6.51
N THR A 140 10.90 14.55 6.05
CA THR A 140 10.39 14.07 4.75
C THR A 140 8.87 13.90 4.75
N ARG A 141 8.21 13.92 5.92
CA ARG A 141 6.76 13.86 6.05
C ARG A 141 6.06 15.00 5.31
N TYR A 142 6.60 16.23 5.40
CA TYR A 142 6.00 17.40 4.74
C TYR A 142 6.19 17.38 3.20
N PRO A 143 7.40 17.17 2.66
CA PRO A 143 7.57 16.96 1.22
C PRO A 143 6.73 15.80 0.69
N ARG A 144 6.65 14.68 1.41
CA ARG A 144 5.83 13.54 1.01
C ARG A 144 4.35 13.88 0.95
N PHE A 145 3.84 14.66 1.91
CA PHE A 145 2.46 15.15 1.86
C PHE A 145 2.21 16.02 0.63
N ILE A 146 3.10 16.95 0.31
CA ILE A 146 3.00 17.80 -0.88
C ILE A 146 3.02 16.94 -2.15
N ILE A 147 3.99 16.03 -2.26
CA ILE A 147 4.10 15.11 -3.41
C ILE A 147 2.84 14.26 -3.52
N HIS A 148 2.31 13.74 -2.41
CA HIS A 148 1.11 12.91 -2.43
C HIS A 148 -0.15 13.71 -2.79
N ALA A 149 -0.25 14.97 -2.33
CA ALA A 149 -1.32 15.87 -2.74
C ALA A 149 -1.23 16.20 -4.23
N ILE A 150 -0.02 16.48 -4.74
CA ILE A 150 0.24 16.67 -6.18
C ILE A 150 -0.13 15.39 -6.93
N GLN A 151 0.38 14.22 -6.53
CA GLN A 151 0.03 12.93 -7.15
C GLN A 151 -1.47 12.71 -7.17
N LYS A 152 -2.17 13.01 -6.07
CA LYS A 152 -3.63 12.88 -5.95
C LYS A 152 -4.36 13.86 -6.87
N LEU A 153 -3.85 15.07 -7.06
CA LEU A 153 -4.34 16.06 -8.00
C LEU A 153 -4.06 15.66 -9.46
N PHE A 154 -2.92 15.00 -9.70
CA PHE A 154 -2.50 14.42 -10.98
C PHE A 154 -3.11 13.03 -11.23
N ILE A 155 -4.08 12.58 -10.41
CA ILE A 155 -4.85 11.37 -10.74
C ILE A 155 -5.63 11.65 -12.03
N THR A 156 -5.73 10.61 -12.87
CA THR A 156 -6.44 10.49 -14.15
C THR A 156 -7.68 11.37 -14.31
N ALA A 157 -8.41 11.62 -13.22
CA ALA A 157 -9.57 12.50 -13.14
C ALA A 157 -9.37 13.92 -13.68
N VAL A 158 -8.19 14.55 -13.51
CA VAL A 158 -7.94 15.91 -14.03
C VAL A 158 -7.23 15.88 -15.38
N ILE A 159 -6.28 14.97 -15.56
CA ILE A 159 -5.48 14.89 -16.79
C ILE A 159 -6.35 14.48 -17.97
N LEU A 160 -7.27 13.52 -17.79
CA LEU A 160 -8.10 13.01 -18.86
C LEU A 160 -9.01 14.09 -19.49
N PRO A 161 -9.84 14.85 -18.74
CA PRO A 161 -10.65 15.91 -19.34
C PRO A 161 -9.78 16.99 -19.99
N LEU A 162 -8.62 17.30 -19.41
CA LEU A 162 -7.68 18.28 -19.95
C LEU A 162 -7.05 17.79 -21.27
N ALA A 163 -6.72 16.51 -21.37
CA ALA A 163 -6.27 15.86 -22.60
C ALA A 163 -7.37 15.87 -23.67
N ILE A 164 -8.62 15.59 -23.30
CA ILE A 164 -9.77 15.67 -24.22
C ILE A 164 -9.93 17.10 -24.75
N ILE A 165 -9.85 18.13 -23.88
CA ILE A 165 -9.90 19.54 -24.30
C ILE A 165 -8.75 19.87 -25.26
N GLY A 166 -7.52 19.44 -24.95
CA GLY A 166 -6.36 19.64 -25.80
C GLY A 166 -6.49 18.98 -27.18
N LEU A 167 -7.00 17.75 -27.20
CA LEU A 167 -7.32 17.02 -28.43
C LEU A 167 -8.34 17.79 -29.28
N LEU A 168 -9.46 18.21 -28.68
CA LEU A 168 -10.50 18.99 -29.36
C LEU A 168 -9.92 20.29 -29.93
N ILE A 169 -9.10 21.02 -29.17
CA ILE A 169 -8.44 22.24 -29.64
C ILE A 169 -7.56 21.95 -30.86
N LEU A 170 -6.77 20.86 -30.87
CA LEU A 170 -5.93 20.51 -32.03
C LEU A 170 -6.77 20.20 -33.26
N VAL A 171 -7.87 19.45 -33.10
CA VAL A 171 -8.82 19.11 -34.17
C VAL A 171 -9.42 20.39 -34.75
N PHE A 172 -9.96 21.28 -33.92
CA PHE A 172 -10.58 22.53 -34.38
C PHE A 172 -9.58 23.52 -35.01
N ARG A 173 -8.32 23.52 -34.57
CA ARG A 173 -7.26 24.35 -35.15
C ARG A 173 -6.63 23.75 -36.42
N LYS A 174 -7.10 22.59 -36.88
CA LYS A 174 -6.62 21.87 -38.08
C LYS A 174 -5.09 21.64 -38.09
N LYS A 175 -4.48 21.46 -36.92
CA LYS A 175 -3.03 21.16 -36.81
C LYS A 175 -2.76 19.68 -37.02
N GLY A 176 -2.92 19.21 -38.27
CA GLY A 176 -2.83 17.80 -38.64
C GLY A 176 -1.53 17.12 -38.21
N ALA A 177 -0.37 17.73 -38.45
CA ALA A 177 0.92 17.13 -38.09
C ALA A 177 1.06 16.85 -36.59
N ALA A 178 0.71 17.81 -35.73
CA ALA A 178 0.78 17.63 -34.28
C ALA A 178 -0.24 16.58 -33.79
N LEU A 179 -1.44 16.57 -34.38
CA LEU A 179 -2.47 15.57 -34.07
C LEU A 179 -2.00 14.16 -34.43
N VAL A 180 -1.41 13.97 -35.61
CA VAL A 180 -0.89 12.67 -36.05
C VAL A 180 0.24 12.20 -35.13
N ILE A 181 1.22 13.07 -34.85
CA ILE A 181 2.36 12.73 -33.99
C ILE A 181 1.90 12.33 -32.58
N LEU A 182 0.95 13.07 -32.00
CA LEU A 182 0.46 12.78 -30.64
C LEU A 182 -0.50 11.59 -30.59
N SER A 183 -1.28 11.33 -31.65
CA SER A 183 -2.28 10.26 -31.68
C SER A 183 -1.74 8.91 -32.16
N ILE A 184 -0.62 8.86 -32.88
CA ILE A 184 -0.15 7.61 -33.51
C ILE A 184 0.06 6.50 -32.48
N VAL A 185 0.69 6.81 -31.34
CA VAL A 185 0.97 5.82 -30.28
C VAL A 185 -0.30 5.43 -29.52
N PRO A 186 -1.15 6.35 -29.03
CA PRO A 186 -2.43 5.98 -28.41
C PRO A 186 -3.34 5.17 -29.34
N VAL A 187 -3.43 5.53 -30.63
CA VAL A 187 -4.26 4.80 -31.60
C VAL A 187 -3.72 3.41 -31.87
N TYR A 188 -2.39 3.26 -32.03
CA TYR A 188 -1.75 1.95 -32.17
C TYR A 188 -2.02 1.07 -30.93
N PHE A 189 -1.88 1.64 -29.73
CA PHE A 189 -2.14 0.92 -28.49
C PHE A 189 -3.59 0.44 -28.41
N LEU A 190 -4.55 1.32 -28.71
CA LEU A 190 -5.97 0.99 -28.62
C LEU A 190 -6.42 -0.04 -29.67
N THR A 191 -5.81 -0.04 -30.87
CA THR A 191 -6.22 -0.91 -31.97
C THR A 191 -5.52 -2.26 -32.00
N VAL A 192 -4.22 -2.31 -31.70
CA VAL A 192 -3.40 -3.53 -31.81
C VAL A 192 -3.08 -4.09 -30.43
N GLN A 193 -2.59 -3.24 -29.53
CA GLN A 193 -1.94 -3.70 -28.30
C GLN A 193 -2.93 -4.08 -27.20
N SER A 194 -4.06 -3.38 -27.11
CA SER A 194 -5.15 -3.64 -26.16
C SER A 194 -5.68 -5.08 -26.22
N MET A 195 -5.60 -5.71 -27.41
CA MET A 195 -6.06 -7.07 -27.65
C MET A 195 -5.02 -8.14 -27.25
N VAL A 196 -3.73 -7.80 -27.27
CA VAL A 196 -2.62 -8.78 -27.13
C VAL A 196 -1.95 -8.71 -25.77
N HIS A 197 -1.89 -7.53 -25.15
CA HIS A 197 -1.14 -7.32 -23.91
C HIS A 197 -1.96 -6.55 -22.87
N THR A 198 -2.31 -7.22 -21.78
CA THR A 198 -3.02 -6.63 -20.63
C THR A 198 -2.08 -6.19 -19.51
N GLU A 199 -0.77 -6.27 -19.71
CA GLU A 199 0.22 -5.90 -18.71
C GLU A 199 0.36 -4.38 -18.55
N TYR A 200 0.43 -3.92 -17.31
CA TYR A 200 0.46 -2.51 -16.93
C TYR A 200 1.61 -1.70 -17.58
N ARG A 201 2.75 -2.33 -17.84
CA ARG A 201 3.95 -1.65 -18.40
C ARG A 201 3.72 -0.94 -19.73
N TYR A 202 2.77 -1.43 -20.53
CA TYR A 202 2.50 -0.89 -21.86
C TYR A 202 1.56 0.31 -21.86
N VAL A 203 0.77 0.49 -20.80
CA VAL A 203 -0.11 1.65 -20.62
C VAL A 203 0.71 2.93 -20.39
N LEU A 204 1.89 2.79 -19.79
CA LEU A 204 2.77 3.90 -19.40
C LEU A 204 3.21 4.75 -20.61
N ALA A 205 3.37 4.15 -21.79
CA ALA A 205 3.68 4.88 -23.01
C ALA A 205 2.53 5.80 -23.44
N VAL A 206 1.28 5.33 -23.35
CA VAL A 206 0.08 6.09 -23.71
C VAL A 206 -0.08 7.33 -22.82
N ASP A 207 0.22 7.19 -21.53
CA ASP A 207 0.13 8.29 -20.57
C ASP A 207 1.03 9.47 -20.96
N TYR A 208 2.26 9.23 -21.45
CA TYR A 208 3.15 10.30 -21.94
C TYR A 208 2.57 11.08 -23.11
N PHE A 209 1.87 10.41 -24.04
CA PHE A 209 1.21 11.08 -25.15
C PHE A 209 -0.05 11.83 -24.73
N LEU A 210 -0.81 11.29 -23.77
CA LEU A 210 -1.95 11.97 -23.14
C LEU A 210 -1.51 13.26 -22.42
N PHE A 211 -0.35 13.26 -21.76
CA PHE A 211 0.24 14.47 -21.20
C PHE A 211 0.53 15.54 -22.27
N GLY A 212 0.93 15.12 -23.48
CA GLY A 212 1.10 16.02 -24.61
C GLY A 212 -0.20 16.76 -24.96
N PHE A 213 -1.32 16.05 -25.04
CA PHE A 213 -2.64 16.66 -25.24
C PHE A 213 -3.03 17.59 -24.09
N ALA A 214 -2.84 17.16 -22.84
CA ALA A 214 -3.14 17.97 -21.66
C ALA A 214 -2.33 19.28 -21.65
N GLY A 215 -1.06 19.24 -22.06
CA GLY A 215 -0.22 20.43 -22.22
C GLY A 215 -0.76 21.42 -23.26
N VAL A 216 -1.31 20.93 -24.37
CA VAL A 216 -1.99 21.79 -25.36
C VAL A 216 -3.24 22.45 -24.76
N GLY A 217 -4.02 21.70 -23.99
CA GLY A 217 -5.17 22.23 -23.25
C GLY A 217 -4.77 23.36 -22.29
N LEU A 218 -3.80 23.09 -21.40
CA LEU A 218 -3.29 24.05 -20.42
C LEU A 218 -2.71 25.31 -21.05
N SER A 219 -1.85 25.16 -22.07
CA SER A 219 -1.23 26.32 -22.73
C SER A 219 -2.26 27.23 -23.39
N THR A 220 -3.33 26.66 -23.96
CA THR A 220 -4.42 27.42 -24.56
C THR A 220 -5.26 28.13 -23.50
N ILE A 221 -5.65 27.44 -22.42
CA ILE A 221 -6.38 28.03 -21.30
C ILE A 221 -5.58 29.17 -20.68
N GLY A 222 -4.28 28.96 -20.42
CA GLY A 222 -3.38 29.98 -19.89
C GLY A 222 -3.25 31.20 -20.80
N ALA A 223 -3.15 30.99 -22.12
CA ALA A 223 -3.12 32.09 -23.08
C ALA A 223 -4.41 32.93 -23.08
N VAL A 224 -5.58 32.29 -22.94
CA VAL A 224 -6.89 32.97 -22.84
C VAL A 224 -7.01 33.73 -21.52
N ALA A 225 -6.64 33.10 -20.40
CA ALA A 225 -6.67 33.71 -19.08
C ALA A 225 -5.77 34.96 -19.01
N ARG A 226 -4.54 34.87 -19.54
CA ARG A 226 -3.60 35.99 -19.61
C ARG A 226 -4.18 37.17 -20.40
N ARG A 227 -4.80 36.90 -21.56
CA ARG A 227 -5.43 37.95 -22.38
C ARG A 227 -6.56 38.66 -21.62
N ARG A 228 -7.40 37.91 -20.91
CA ARG A 228 -8.48 38.49 -20.09
C ARG A 228 -7.94 39.30 -18.91
N ALA A 229 -6.93 38.81 -18.19
CA ALA A 229 -6.33 39.53 -17.07
C ALA A 229 -5.75 40.90 -17.51
N LEU A 230 -5.06 40.93 -18.65
CA LEU A 230 -4.53 42.17 -19.22
C LEU A 230 -5.63 43.15 -19.68
N GLN A 231 -6.80 42.65 -20.09
CA GLN A 231 -7.94 43.51 -20.43
C GLN A 231 -8.59 44.13 -19.20
N VAL A 232 -8.66 43.40 -18.08
CA VAL A 232 -9.21 43.90 -16.82
C VAL A 232 -8.29 44.97 -16.20
N LEU A 233 -6.97 44.77 -16.24
CA LEU A 233 -5.98 45.74 -15.73
C LEU A 233 -5.92 47.06 -16.50
N LYS A 234 -6.42 47.11 -17.74
CA LYS A 234 -6.44 48.32 -18.57
C LYS A 234 -7.71 49.17 -18.40
N ARG A 235 -8.71 48.66 -17.69
CA ARG A 235 -9.93 49.40 -17.35
C ARG A 235 -9.76 50.04 -15.98
#